data_AF-A0A928CWR7-F1
#
_entry.id   AF-A0A928CWR7-F1
#
_cell.length_a   1.000
_cell.length_b   1.000
_cell.length_c   1.000
_cell.angle_alpha   90.00
_cell.angle_beta   90.00
_cell.angle_gamma   90.00
#
_symmetry.space_group_name_H-M   'P 1'
#
loop_
_entity.id
_entity.type
_entity.pdbx_description
1 polymer ?
#
loop_
_entity_poly.entity_id
_entity_poly.type
_entity_poly.pdbx_seq_one_letter_code
_entity_poly.pdbx_strand_id
1 'polypeptide(L)'
;MNYFFSSDAVVANFDGTDLDSGTVVEFCFAKFLELPTVLLRTDFRKNGDSAASNADPWNLMCSGYPGTETICIHSMMQFRQKSIDQLLDYLAGEIIRKLDHCSASPRVSTPEEDFAAFVRAVKCAGGSMIERFPEERIKKLISRRHYS
;
A
#
# COMPACT_ATOMS: atom_id res chain seq x y z
N MET A 1 10.32 -7.93 -3.27
CA MET A 1 10.18 -8.43 -1.88
C MET A 1 11.21 -7.97 -0.85
N ASN A 2 12.54 -8.12 -0.98
CA ASN A 2 13.47 -7.67 0.09
C ASN A 2 13.31 -6.18 0.45
N TYR A 3 13.16 -5.31 -0.55
CA TYR A 3 12.92 -3.89 -0.32
C TYR A 3 11.56 -3.63 0.33
N PHE A 4 10.51 -4.30 -0.17
CA PHE A 4 9.15 -4.21 0.37
C PHE A 4 9.09 -4.44 1.88
N PHE A 5 9.68 -5.53 2.39
CA PHE A 5 9.65 -5.84 3.83
C PHE A 5 10.41 -4.81 4.68
N SER A 6 11.33 -4.05 4.09
CA SER A 6 12.10 -2.99 4.75
C SER A 6 11.46 -1.60 4.61
N SER A 7 10.39 -1.46 3.84
CA SER A 7 9.69 -0.20 3.63
C SER A 7 8.94 0.26 4.88
N ASP A 8 8.71 1.57 4.97
CA ASP A 8 7.89 2.19 6.03
C ASP A 8 6.48 2.52 5.56
N ALA A 9 6.27 2.60 4.24
CA ALA A 9 5.00 2.85 3.59
C ALA A 9 4.97 2.17 2.22
N VAL A 10 3.77 2.05 1.64
CA VAL A 10 3.56 1.44 0.32
C VAL A 10 2.71 2.37 -0.55
N VAL A 11 3.12 2.56 -1.80
CA VAL A 11 2.28 3.14 -2.85
C VAL A 11 2.06 2.04 -3.88
N ALA A 12 0.82 1.59 -4.04
CA ALA A 12 0.46 0.51 -4.94
C ALA A 12 -0.29 1.06 -6.16
N ASN A 13 0.18 0.73 -7.36
CA ASN A 13 -0.48 1.13 -8.60
C ASN A 13 -1.64 0.17 -8.91
N PHE A 14 -2.86 0.66 -8.83
CA PHE A 14 -4.11 -0.07 -9.01
C PHE A 14 -4.78 0.27 -10.35
N ASP A 15 -3.96 0.41 -11.38
CA ASP A 15 -4.41 0.64 -12.76
C ASP A 15 -4.82 -0.64 -13.46
N GLY A 16 -5.73 -0.49 -14.42
CA GLY A 16 -6.24 -1.59 -15.23
C GLY A 16 -7.66 -2.03 -14.87
N THR A 17 -8.18 -2.86 -15.78
CA THR A 17 -9.45 -3.59 -15.66
C THR A 17 -9.32 -4.68 -14.60
N ASP A 18 -8.25 -5.48 -14.70
CA ASP A 18 -7.85 -6.46 -13.69
C ASP A 18 -6.57 -5.96 -13.03
N LEU A 19 -6.49 -6.12 -11.69
CA LEU A 19 -5.31 -5.73 -10.93
C LEU A 19 -4.15 -6.72 -11.21
N ASP A 20 -2.93 -6.18 -11.27
CA ASP A 20 -1.73 -7.02 -11.29
C ASP A 20 -1.67 -7.89 -10.01
N SER A 21 -1.59 -9.20 -10.20
CA SER A 21 -1.64 -10.14 -9.07
C SER A 21 -0.44 -10.01 -8.14
N GLY A 22 0.73 -9.62 -8.67
CA GLY A 22 1.91 -9.32 -7.85
C GLY A 22 1.67 -8.15 -6.91
N THR A 23 1.09 -7.07 -7.44
CA THR A 23 0.72 -5.87 -6.69
C THR A 23 -0.35 -6.16 -5.63
N VAL A 24 -1.34 -7.01 -5.96
CA VAL A 24 -2.35 -7.46 -4.97
C VAL A 24 -1.69 -8.26 -3.84
N VAL A 25 -0.73 -9.15 -4.15
CA VAL A 25 0.01 -9.90 -3.13
C VAL A 25 0.81 -8.96 -2.23
N GLU A 26 1.51 -7.97 -2.80
CA GLU A 26 2.24 -6.96 -2.05
C GLU A 26 1.31 -6.11 -1.17
N PHE A 27 0.15 -5.73 -1.69
CA PHE A 27 -0.88 -5.03 -0.91
C PHE A 27 -1.36 -5.86 0.28
N CYS A 28 -1.66 -7.16 0.08
CA CYS A 28 -2.03 -8.05 1.18
C CYS A 28 -0.94 -8.12 2.26
N PHE A 29 0.33 -8.28 1.87
CA PHE A 29 1.43 -8.24 2.84
C PHE A 29 1.52 -6.89 3.55
N ALA A 30 1.26 -5.78 2.87
CA ALA A 30 1.29 -4.45 3.48
C ALA A 30 0.23 -4.34 4.57
N LYS A 31 -0.95 -4.92 4.34
CA LYS A 31 -2.05 -4.92 5.31
C LYS A 31 -1.77 -5.83 6.51
N PHE A 32 -1.22 -7.02 6.29
CA PHE A 32 -0.80 -7.91 7.39
C PHE A 32 0.33 -7.34 8.26
N LEU A 33 1.10 -6.39 7.73
CA LEU A 33 2.19 -5.72 8.44
C LEU A 33 1.83 -4.31 8.94
N GLU A 34 0.55 -3.92 8.81
CA GLU A 34 0.05 -2.59 9.13
C GLU A 34 0.92 -1.46 8.57
N LEU A 35 1.31 -1.60 7.29
CA LEU A 35 2.02 -0.55 6.57
C LEU A 35 1.03 0.51 6.08
N PRO A 36 1.28 1.80 6.33
CA PRO A 36 0.61 2.91 5.66
C PRO A 36 0.62 2.69 4.15
N THR A 37 -0.54 2.77 3.51
CA THR A 37 -0.65 2.45 2.08
C THR A 37 -1.47 3.50 1.34
N VAL A 38 -1.00 3.88 0.16
CA VAL A 38 -1.78 4.63 -0.82
C VAL A 38 -2.02 3.76 -2.04
N LEU A 39 -3.29 3.64 -2.44
CA LEU A 39 -3.70 3.03 -3.71
C LEU A 39 -3.77 4.15 -4.76
N LEU A 40 -2.86 4.12 -5.72
CA LEU A 40 -2.85 5.07 -6.83
C LEU A 40 -3.56 4.45 -8.02
N ARG A 41 -4.59 5.12 -8.53
CA ARG A 41 -5.26 4.76 -9.78
C ARG A 41 -5.35 5.97 -10.68
N THR A 42 -4.78 5.83 -11.87
CA THR A 42 -4.83 6.78 -12.97
C THR A 42 -5.82 6.37 -14.08
N ASP A 43 -6.32 5.13 -14.02
CA ASP A 43 -7.30 4.55 -14.94
C ASP A 43 -8.76 4.88 -14.53
N PHE A 44 -9.53 5.42 -15.47
CA PHE A 44 -10.93 5.85 -15.28
C PHE A 44 -11.96 4.74 -15.54
N ARG A 45 -11.55 3.59 -16.07
CA ARG A 45 -12.46 2.48 -16.35
C ARG A 45 -13.01 1.91 -15.04
N LYS A 46 -14.32 1.65 -14.99
CA LYS A 46 -15.00 1.04 -13.83
C LYS A 46 -15.06 -0.47 -14.02
N ASN A 47 -14.50 -1.21 -13.09
CA ASN A 47 -14.45 -2.67 -13.14
C ASN A 47 -14.66 -3.34 -11.76
N GLY A 48 -15.21 -2.60 -10.79
CA GLY A 48 -15.51 -3.14 -9.47
C GLY A 48 -16.77 -3.99 -9.45
N ASP A 49 -16.77 -5.03 -8.62
CA ASP A 49 -17.88 -5.99 -8.47
C ASP A 49 -19.08 -5.42 -7.68
N SER A 50 -19.00 -4.19 -7.23
CA SER A 50 -20.01 -3.56 -6.39
C SER A 50 -21.02 -2.78 -7.23
N ALA A 51 -22.30 -3.13 -7.12
CA ALA A 51 -23.41 -2.47 -7.81
C ALA A 51 -23.69 -1.03 -7.34
N ALA A 52 -22.95 -0.53 -6.34
CA ALA A 52 -23.10 0.82 -5.81
C ALA A 52 -22.34 1.83 -6.68
N SER A 53 -22.98 2.97 -6.98
CA SER A 53 -22.42 4.05 -7.80
C SER A 53 -21.13 4.68 -7.27
N ASN A 54 -20.85 4.52 -5.97
CA ASN A 54 -19.69 5.04 -5.25
C ASN A 54 -18.69 3.95 -4.82
N ALA A 55 -18.79 2.73 -5.35
CA ALA A 55 -17.83 1.69 -5.01
C ALA A 55 -16.48 1.90 -5.69
N ASP A 56 -15.44 1.34 -5.09
CA ASP A 56 -14.10 1.33 -5.67
C ASP A 56 -14.11 0.64 -7.05
N PRO A 57 -13.30 1.13 -8.01
CA PRO A 57 -13.34 0.66 -9.40
C PRO A 57 -12.61 -0.67 -9.64
N TRP A 58 -12.28 -1.41 -8.59
CA TRP A 58 -11.58 -2.70 -8.60
C TRP A 58 -12.32 -3.74 -7.75
N ASN A 59 -11.78 -4.96 -7.70
CA ASN A 59 -12.36 -6.07 -6.93
C ASN A 59 -12.55 -5.70 -5.44
N LEU A 60 -13.76 -5.91 -4.92
CA LEU A 60 -14.15 -5.53 -3.55
C LEU A 60 -13.22 -6.10 -2.46
N MET A 61 -12.54 -7.23 -2.71
CA MET A 61 -11.62 -7.83 -1.75
C MET A 61 -10.37 -6.98 -1.48
N CYS A 62 -10.14 -5.92 -2.27
CA CYS A 62 -9.05 -4.96 -2.08
C CYS A 62 -9.52 -3.62 -1.48
N SER A 63 -10.76 -3.53 -1.00
CA SER A 63 -11.37 -2.30 -0.48
C SER A 63 -11.54 -2.30 1.05
N GLY A 64 -11.53 -1.12 1.66
CA GLY A 64 -11.90 -0.92 3.07
C GLY A 64 -10.85 -1.30 4.11
N TYR A 65 -9.59 -1.50 3.72
CA TYR A 65 -8.53 -1.83 4.67
C TYR A 65 -8.09 -0.61 5.49
N PRO A 66 -7.91 -0.73 6.82
CA PRO A 66 -7.37 0.33 7.66
C PRO A 66 -5.98 0.80 7.20
N GLY A 67 -5.65 2.06 7.53
CA GLY A 67 -4.35 2.67 7.15
C GLY A 67 -4.12 2.67 5.65
N THR A 68 -5.20 2.78 4.86
CA THR A 68 -5.16 2.79 3.40
C THR A 68 -5.97 3.96 2.85
N GLU A 69 -5.38 4.70 1.94
CA GLU A 69 -6.00 5.84 1.26
C GLU A 69 -5.95 5.64 -0.24
N THR A 70 -6.95 6.18 -0.95
CA THR A 70 -7.02 6.06 -2.41
C THR A 70 -6.82 7.40 -3.09
N ILE A 71 -6.03 7.42 -4.16
CA ILE A 71 -5.94 8.52 -5.12
C ILE A 71 -6.46 8.01 -6.46
N CYS A 72 -7.63 8.51 -6.87
CA CYS A 72 -8.16 8.27 -8.21
C CYS A 72 -8.04 9.54 -9.04
N ILE A 73 -7.17 9.52 -10.05
CA ILE A 73 -6.97 10.64 -10.97
C ILE A 73 -7.37 10.20 -12.37
N HIS A 74 -8.29 10.94 -12.97
CA HIS A 74 -8.61 10.76 -14.38
C HIS A 74 -7.51 11.40 -15.24
N SER A 75 -6.39 10.69 -15.38
CA SER A 75 -5.15 11.17 -16.02
C SER A 75 -5.41 11.82 -17.37
N MET A 76 -6.21 11.21 -18.26
CA MET A 76 -6.54 11.78 -19.58
C MET A 76 -7.23 13.15 -19.53
N MET A 77 -7.97 13.48 -18.47
CA MET A 77 -8.61 14.78 -18.30
C MET A 77 -7.63 15.84 -17.80
N GLN A 78 -6.66 15.44 -16.97
CA GLN A 78 -5.69 16.36 -16.37
C GLN A 78 -4.49 16.65 -17.29
N PHE A 79 -4.08 15.67 -18.12
CA PHE A 79 -3.04 15.86 -19.14
C PHE A 79 -3.38 16.95 -20.17
N ARG A 80 -4.66 17.29 -20.37
CA ARG A 80 -5.08 18.39 -21.25
C ARG A 80 -4.91 19.78 -20.62
N GLN A 81 -4.74 19.86 -19.30
CA GLN A 81 -4.81 21.10 -18.53
C GLN A 81 -3.50 21.44 -17.80
N LYS A 82 -2.62 20.46 -17.59
CA LYS A 82 -1.35 20.61 -16.86
C LYS A 82 -0.20 20.03 -17.67
N SER A 83 0.99 20.60 -17.49
CA SER A 83 2.23 19.93 -17.91
C SER A 83 2.48 18.67 -17.08
N ILE A 84 3.34 17.78 -17.58
CA ILE A 84 3.75 16.55 -16.86
C ILE A 84 4.32 16.90 -15.49
N ASP A 85 5.23 17.88 -15.41
CA ASP A 85 5.89 18.26 -14.15
C ASP A 85 4.88 18.73 -13.11
N GLN A 86 3.92 19.58 -13.52
CA GLN A 86 2.84 20.03 -12.62
C GLN A 86 1.92 18.91 -12.14
N LEU A 87 1.70 17.88 -12.96
CA LEU A 87 0.92 16.72 -12.58
C LEU A 87 1.70 15.84 -11.58
N LEU A 88 2.99 15.64 -11.82
CA LEU A 88 3.86 14.88 -10.93
C LEU A 88 4.02 15.56 -9.57
N ASP A 89 4.21 16.89 -9.53
CA ASP A 89 4.28 17.65 -8.27
C ASP A 89 2.98 17.53 -7.47
N TYR A 90 1.84 17.63 -8.14
CA TYR A 90 0.53 17.43 -7.52
C TYR A 90 0.37 16.01 -6.97
N LEU A 91 0.70 15.01 -7.77
CA LEU A 91 0.65 13.59 -7.38
C LEU A 91 1.54 13.31 -6.17
N ALA A 92 2.78 13.79 -6.19
CA ALA A 92 3.72 13.63 -5.09
C ALA A 92 3.17 14.26 -3.80
N GLY A 93 2.64 15.48 -3.88
CA GLY A 93 2.02 16.16 -2.74
C GLY A 93 0.83 15.37 -2.17
N GLU A 94 -0.06 14.86 -3.02
CA GLU A 94 -1.21 14.07 -2.58
C GLU A 94 -0.82 12.71 -2.00
N ILE A 95 0.19 12.04 -2.58
CA ILE A 95 0.73 10.78 -2.05
C ILE A 95 1.30 11.01 -0.65
N ILE A 96 2.16 12.02 -0.47
CA ILE A 96 2.77 12.35 0.82
C ILE A 96 1.67 12.63 1.85
N ARG A 97 0.74 13.54 1.53
CA ARG A 97 -0.35 13.92 2.43
C ARG A 97 -1.20 12.72 2.89
N LYS A 98 -1.51 11.80 1.97
CA LYS A 98 -2.30 10.60 2.29
C LYS A 98 -1.48 9.57 3.06
N LEU A 99 -0.20 9.41 2.77
CA LEU A 99 0.68 8.56 3.56
C LEU A 99 0.85 9.09 4.99
N ASP A 100 0.97 10.41 5.17
CA ASP A 100 1.01 11.04 6.49
C ASP A 100 -0.29 10.76 7.27
N HIS A 101 -1.45 10.86 6.61
CA HIS A 101 -2.73 10.51 7.21
C HIS A 101 -2.82 9.03 7.62
N CYS A 102 -2.41 8.13 6.73
CA CYS A 102 -2.34 6.70 7.03
C CYS A 102 -1.38 6.40 8.20
N SER A 103 -0.25 7.11 8.28
CA SER A 103 0.78 6.91 9.30
C SER A 103 0.36 7.46 10.67
N ALA A 104 -0.45 8.51 10.70
CA ALA A 104 -1.02 9.05 11.93
C ALA A 104 -2.15 8.18 12.51
N SER A 105 -2.65 7.21 11.75
CA SER A 105 -3.68 6.28 12.24
C SER A 105 -3.08 5.36 13.31
N PRO A 106 -3.78 5.14 14.44
CA PRO A 106 -3.27 4.26 15.48
C PRO A 106 -3.13 2.84 14.96
N ARG A 107 -1.99 2.22 15.27
CA ARG A 107 -1.73 0.80 15.01
C ARG A 107 -2.65 -0.05 15.88
N VAL A 108 -3.10 -1.17 15.33
CA VAL A 108 -4.01 -2.09 16.03
C VAL A 108 -3.22 -3.16 16.77
N SER A 109 -2.07 -3.57 16.22
CA SER A 109 -1.20 -4.60 16.77
C SER A 109 -0.20 -4.09 17.81
N THR A 110 0.18 -4.98 18.71
CA THR A 110 1.35 -4.84 19.60
C THR A 110 2.66 -5.17 18.87
N PRO A 111 3.83 -4.72 19.36
CA PRO A 111 5.13 -5.08 18.77
C PRO A 111 5.38 -6.59 18.67
N GLU A 112 4.89 -7.38 19.63
CA GLU A 112 5.01 -8.84 19.65
C GLU A 112 4.14 -9.49 18.57
N GLU A 113 2.91 -9.00 18.38
CA GLU A 113 2.01 -9.47 17.32
C GLU A 113 2.57 -9.14 15.93
N ASP A 114 3.12 -7.93 15.76
CA ASP A 114 3.82 -7.52 14.55
C ASP A 114 5.03 -8.39 14.26
N PHE A 115 5.81 -8.75 15.28
CA PHE A 115 6.96 -9.64 15.11
C PHE A 115 6.52 -11.00 14.60
N ALA A 116 5.48 -11.58 15.21
CA ALA A 116 4.92 -12.85 14.78
C ALA A 116 4.35 -12.78 13.35
N ALA A 117 3.64 -11.70 13.01
CA ALA A 117 3.11 -11.45 11.67
C ALA A 117 4.23 -11.32 10.63
N PHE A 118 5.29 -10.57 10.94
CA PHE A 118 6.43 -10.37 10.05
C PHE A 118 7.19 -11.66 9.80
N VAL A 119 7.47 -12.44 10.85
CA VAL A 119 8.12 -13.76 10.71
C VAL A 119 7.28 -14.69 9.83
N ARG A 120 5.95 -14.72 10.02
CA ARG A 120 5.06 -15.50 9.15
C ARG A 120 5.10 -14.99 7.71
N ALA A 121 5.01 -13.68 7.50
CA ALA A 121 5.02 -13.10 6.16
C ALA A 121 6.30 -13.42 5.38
N VAL A 122 7.47 -13.29 6.02
CA VAL A 122 8.77 -13.64 5.43
C VAL A 122 8.87 -15.13 5.11
N LYS A 123 8.36 -16.00 5.99
CA LYS A 123 8.33 -17.45 5.73
C LYS A 123 7.41 -17.81 4.57
N CYS A 124 6.21 -17.21 4.50
CA CYS A 124 5.24 -17.47 3.44
C CYS A 124 5.66 -16.89 2.08
N ALA A 125 6.41 -15.79 2.06
CA ALA A 125 6.99 -15.24 0.84
C ALA A 125 8.02 -16.19 0.18
N GLY A 126 8.53 -17.17 0.93
CA GLY A 126 9.40 -18.24 0.43
C GLY A 126 10.82 -17.79 0.08
N GLY A 127 11.56 -18.70 -0.55
CA GLY A 127 12.97 -18.49 -0.91
C GLY A 127 13.90 -18.30 0.30
N SER A 128 15.03 -17.63 0.09
CA SER A 128 15.99 -17.28 1.15
C SER A 128 15.63 -16.00 1.92
N MET A 129 14.34 -15.63 1.95
CA MET A 129 13.89 -14.41 2.62
C MET A 129 14.13 -14.47 4.14
N ILE A 130 13.93 -15.63 4.77
CA ILE A 130 14.17 -15.79 6.21
C ILE A 130 15.64 -15.56 6.60
N GLU A 131 16.58 -15.97 5.73
CA GLU A 131 18.02 -15.76 5.93
C GLU A 131 18.38 -14.27 5.81
N ARG A 132 17.64 -13.52 5.00
CA ARG A 132 17.84 -12.08 4.81
C ARG A 132 17.22 -11.23 5.91
N PHE A 133 16.27 -11.77 6.67
CA PHE A 133 15.58 -11.08 7.76
C PHE A 133 15.79 -11.84 9.09
N PRO A 134 17.00 -11.79 9.66
CA PRO A 134 17.23 -12.30 11.00
C PRO A 134 16.40 -11.54 12.03
N GLU A 135 16.11 -12.18 13.16
CA GLU A 135 15.26 -11.65 14.23
C GLU A 135 15.61 -10.21 14.66
N GLU A 136 16.90 -9.92 14.83
CA GLU A 136 17.38 -8.58 15.21
C GLU A 136 17.04 -7.50 14.16
N ARG A 137 17.09 -7.86 12.87
CA ARG A 137 16.69 -6.95 11.78
C ARG A 137 15.18 -6.70 11.83
N ILE A 138 14.38 -7.74 12.09
CA ILE A 138 12.92 -7.64 12.17
C ILE A 138 12.53 -6.75 13.36
N LYS A 139 13.10 -7.00 14.55
CA LYS A 139 12.86 -6.17 15.75
C LYS A 139 13.18 -4.70 15.51
N LYS A 140 14.32 -4.41 14.86
CA LYS A 140 14.70 -3.03 14.50
C LYS A 140 13.72 -2.37 13.54
N LEU A 141 13.17 -3.11 12.58
CA LEU A 141 12.14 -2.58 11.67
C LEU A 141 10.84 -2.28 12.40
N ILE A 142 10.41 -3.17 13.29
CA ILE A 142 9.18 -2.98 14.09
C ILE A 142 9.34 -1.81 15.05
N SER A 143 10.46 -1.71 15.76
CA SER A 143 10.71 -0.57 16.65
C SER A 143 10.69 0.75 15.87
N ARG A 144 11.27 0.78 14.65
CA ARG A 144 11.21 1.98 13.82
C ARG A 144 9.77 2.39 13.51
N ARG A 145 8.87 1.44 13.25
CA ARG A 145 7.47 1.70 12.86
C ARG A 145 6.54 2.05 14.03
N HIS A 146 6.88 1.62 15.25
CA HIS A 146 6.07 1.91 16.46
C HIS A 146 6.46 3.24 17.13
N TYR A 147 7.68 3.72 16.90
CA TYR A 147 8.25 4.87 17.63
C TYR A 147 8.69 6.04 16.72
N SER A 148 8.27 6.02 15.44
CA SER A 148 8.43 7.12 14.47
C SER A 148 7.19 8.01 14.46
#